data_AF-A0A4U0ZTA9-F1
#
_entry.id   AF-A0A4U0ZTA9-F1
#
_cell.length_a   1.000
_cell.length_b   1.000
_cell.length_c   1.000
_cell.angle_alpha   90.00
_cell.angle_beta   90.00
_cell.angle_gamma   90.00
#
_symmetry.space_group_name_H-M   'P 1'
#
loop_
_entity.id
_entity.type
_entity.pdbx_description
1 polymer ?
#
loop_
_entity_poly.entity_id
_entity_poly.type
_entity_poly.pdbx_seq_one_letter_code
_entity_poly.pdbx_strand_id
1 'polypeptide(L)'
;MIIAIKGAGDIASGVAVRLRKSGFRKIFMLEVPQPVAVRRKVTFCEAVYEGQALVEDIRAIRVSETTELEAIWDAGNIAVLVDPQWNSLKQIKADVVVDAILAKTNLGTRKDEASLVIGLGPGFTVGKDVHRIVETKRGHDLGRVIENGSAIANTGIPGSVDGYTTERVVRSPADGIFTVYSSICDIVKPGDIIGRVAGENVNAEIAGVIRGLIRPDCKVTRGMKIGDIDPRADVRKCFSVSDKARSVGGGVLESILAMFCDNL
;
A
#
# COMPACT_ATOMS: atom_id res chain seq x y z
N MET A 1 -17.25 -15.04 -0.98
CA MET A 1 -16.84 -13.76 -0.40
C MET A 1 -16.01 -12.99 -1.41
N ILE A 2 -16.44 -11.78 -1.79
CA ILE A 2 -15.75 -10.83 -2.66
C ILE A 2 -15.19 -9.70 -1.79
N ILE A 3 -13.89 -9.41 -1.95
CA ILE A 3 -13.17 -8.40 -1.18
C ILE A 3 -12.66 -7.31 -2.12
N ALA A 4 -13.10 -6.08 -1.90
CA ALA A 4 -12.59 -4.89 -2.57
C ALA A 4 -11.54 -4.19 -1.70
N ILE A 5 -10.41 -3.81 -2.28
CA ILE A 5 -9.37 -3.03 -1.59
C ILE A 5 -9.19 -1.72 -2.34
N LYS A 6 -9.46 -0.58 -1.68
CA LYS A 6 -9.17 0.74 -2.24
C LYS A 6 -7.67 1.03 -2.06
N GLY A 7 -7.00 1.33 -3.17
CA GLY A 7 -5.55 1.42 -3.28
C GLY A 7 -4.88 0.08 -3.58
N ALA A 8 -3.73 0.13 -4.23
CA ALA A 8 -2.86 -1.02 -4.55
C ALA A 8 -1.38 -0.76 -4.19
N GLY A 9 -1.11 0.21 -3.30
CA GLY A 9 0.22 0.52 -2.76
C GLY A 9 0.75 -0.53 -1.77
N ASP A 10 1.83 -0.20 -1.04
CA ASP A 10 2.59 -1.14 -0.17
C ASP A 10 1.73 -1.81 0.90
N ILE A 11 0.91 -1.04 1.63
CA ILE A 11 0.04 -1.60 2.67
C ILE A 11 -1.10 -2.41 2.06
N ALA A 12 -1.79 -1.87 1.05
CA ALA A 12 -2.87 -2.55 0.35
C ALA A 12 -2.41 -3.89 -0.23
N SER A 13 -1.22 -3.93 -0.82
CA SER A 13 -0.64 -5.15 -1.38
C SER A 13 -0.31 -6.17 -0.29
N GLY A 14 0.23 -5.75 0.85
CA GLY A 14 0.46 -6.66 1.97
C GLY A 14 -0.83 -7.22 2.57
N VAL A 15 -1.91 -6.42 2.62
CA VAL A 15 -3.25 -6.89 2.99
C VAL A 15 -3.72 -7.95 1.98
N ALA A 16 -3.67 -7.66 0.68
CA ALA A 16 -4.08 -8.60 -0.35
C ALA A 16 -3.26 -9.91 -0.32
N VAL A 17 -1.93 -9.82 -0.12
CA VAL A 17 -1.05 -10.98 0.06
C VAL A 17 -1.48 -11.83 1.25
N ARG A 18 -1.75 -11.20 2.40
CA ARG A 18 -2.21 -11.92 3.60
C ARG A 18 -3.52 -12.65 3.34
N LEU A 19 -4.48 -11.97 2.71
CA LEU A 19 -5.79 -12.54 2.40
C LEU A 19 -5.70 -13.70 1.40
N ARG A 20 -4.94 -13.57 0.31
CA ARG A 20 -4.71 -14.67 -0.65
C ARG A 20 -4.07 -15.88 0.03
N LYS A 21 -3.04 -15.67 0.85
CA LYS A 21 -2.38 -16.75 1.62
C LYS A 21 -3.31 -17.39 2.66
N SER A 22 -4.38 -16.71 3.05
CA SER A 22 -5.40 -17.22 3.97
C SER A 22 -6.61 -17.85 3.24
N GLY A 23 -6.53 -18.03 1.92
CA GLY A 23 -7.52 -18.75 1.13
C GLY A 23 -8.58 -17.88 0.44
N PHE A 24 -8.64 -16.56 0.68
CA PHE A 24 -9.58 -15.68 0.00
C PHE A 24 -9.20 -15.54 -1.47
N ARG A 25 -10.10 -15.90 -2.40
CA ARG A 25 -9.82 -15.94 -3.85
C ARG A 25 -10.33 -14.74 -4.64
N LYS A 26 -11.53 -14.26 -4.32
CA LYS A 26 -12.17 -13.16 -5.06
C LYS A 26 -11.77 -11.81 -4.50
N ILE A 27 -10.56 -11.36 -4.84
CA ILE A 27 -10.00 -10.07 -4.41
C ILE A 27 -9.80 -9.18 -5.63
N PHE A 28 -10.27 -7.94 -5.54
CA PHE A 28 -9.93 -6.90 -6.51
C PHE A 28 -9.48 -5.63 -5.81
N MET A 29 -8.59 -4.90 -6.47
CA MET A 29 -8.02 -3.65 -5.97
C MET A 29 -8.40 -2.51 -6.90
N LEU A 30 -8.66 -1.34 -6.34
CA LEU A 30 -9.04 -0.14 -7.08
C LEU A 30 -7.91 0.87 -6.97
N GLU A 31 -7.43 1.39 -8.09
CA GLU A 31 -6.27 2.28 -8.10
C GLU A 31 -6.47 3.47 -9.05
N VAL A 32 -5.73 4.55 -8.82
CA VAL A 32 -5.68 5.70 -9.73
C VAL A 32 -4.89 5.37 -11.01
N PRO A 33 -5.03 6.15 -12.10
CA PRO A 33 -4.32 5.88 -13.36
C PRO A 33 -2.80 6.04 -13.29
N GLN A 34 -2.30 6.86 -12.36
CA GLN A 34 -0.87 7.13 -12.17
C GLN A 34 -0.49 6.95 -10.70
N PRO A 35 -0.49 5.71 -10.18
CA PRO A 35 -0.20 5.47 -8.78
C PRO A 35 1.28 5.70 -8.50
N VAL A 36 1.58 6.28 -7.33
CA VAL A 36 2.95 6.52 -6.87
C VAL A 36 3.26 5.60 -5.71
N ALA A 37 4.07 4.57 -5.96
CA ALA A 37 4.60 3.69 -4.92
C ALA A 37 6.12 3.84 -4.81
N VAL A 38 6.60 3.91 -3.56
CA VAL A 38 8.03 3.88 -3.28
C VAL A 38 8.56 2.45 -3.33
N ARG A 39 7.89 1.51 -2.66
CA ARG A 39 8.32 0.10 -2.57
C ARG A 39 7.82 -0.74 -3.75
N ARG A 40 8.10 -0.31 -4.99
CA ARG A 40 7.51 -0.85 -6.23
C ARG A 40 7.64 -2.37 -6.42
N LYS A 41 8.74 -2.96 -5.95
CA LYS A 41 8.99 -4.42 -6.04
C LYS A 41 8.04 -5.27 -5.19
N VAL A 42 7.21 -4.65 -4.34
CA VAL A 42 6.24 -5.35 -3.47
C VAL A 42 4.85 -4.68 -3.50
N THR A 43 4.51 -3.99 -4.59
CA THR A 43 3.21 -3.33 -4.75
C THR A 43 2.48 -3.78 -6.01
N PHE A 44 1.19 -4.10 -5.88
CA PHE A 44 0.34 -4.48 -7.00
C PHE A 44 -0.06 -3.30 -7.89
N CYS A 45 0.06 -2.06 -7.44
CA CYS A 45 -0.19 -0.88 -8.27
C CYS A 45 0.73 -0.82 -9.51
N GLU A 46 1.86 -1.53 -9.52
CA GLU A 46 2.71 -1.63 -10.72
C GLU A 46 1.98 -2.32 -11.88
N ALA A 47 0.94 -3.12 -11.62
CA ALA A 47 0.10 -3.69 -12.66
C ALA A 47 -0.60 -2.61 -13.50
N VAL A 48 -0.88 -1.43 -12.93
CA VAL A 48 -1.45 -0.30 -13.68
C VAL A 48 -0.54 0.08 -14.86
N TYR A 49 0.78 0.03 -14.65
CA TYR A 49 1.78 0.38 -15.66
C TYR A 49 2.16 -0.79 -16.57
N GLU A 50 2.41 -1.97 -15.99
CA GLU A 50 3.02 -3.11 -16.70
C GLU A 50 1.99 -4.18 -17.13
N GLY A 51 0.70 -3.93 -16.89
CA GLY A 51 -0.39 -4.90 -17.09
C GLY A 51 -0.47 -5.99 -16.02
N GLN A 52 0.60 -6.21 -15.25
CA GLN A 52 0.65 -7.18 -14.16
C GLN A 52 1.72 -6.84 -13.11
N ALA A 53 1.60 -7.43 -11.93
CA ALA A 53 2.60 -7.37 -10.87
C ALA A 53 2.68 -8.70 -10.12
N LEU A 54 3.87 -9.06 -9.64
CA LEU A 54 4.13 -10.26 -8.84
C LEU A 54 4.68 -9.84 -7.47
N VAL A 55 4.02 -10.28 -6.39
CA VAL A 55 4.45 -10.01 -5.00
C VAL A 55 4.31 -11.29 -4.19
N GLU A 56 5.42 -11.81 -3.65
CA GLU A 56 5.47 -13.07 -2.89
C GLU A 56 4.65 -14.20 -3.53
N ASP A 57 4.94 -14.48 -4.82
CA ASP A 57 4.32 -15.53 -5.65
C ASP A 57 2.84 -15.32 -6.00
N ILE A 58 2.26 -14.20 -5.59
CA ILE A 58 0.89 -13.82 -5.93
C ILE A 58 0.94 -12.83 -7.09
N ARG A 59 0.18 -13.15 -8.13
CA ARG A 59 0.07 -12.31 -9.34
C ARG A 59 -1.19 -11.47 -9.28
N ALA A 60 -1.04 -10.19 -9.62
CA ALA A 60 -2.12 -9.27 -9.86
C ALA A 60 -2.12 -8.85 -11.34
N ILE A 61 -3.30 -8.78 -11.94
CA ILE A 61 -3.52 -8.47 -13.36
C ILE A 61 -4.35 -7.20 -13.45
N ARG A 62 -3.92 -6.27 -14.31
CA ARG A 62 -4.73 -5.10 -14.63
C ARG A 62 -5.91 -5.52 -15.49
N VAL A 63 -7.09 -5.04 -15.13
CA VAL A 63 -8.31 -5.19 -15.94
C VAL A 63 -8.90 -3.82 -16.23
N SER A 64 -9.72 -3.75 -17.26
CA SER A 64 -10.39 -2.51 -17.69
C SER A 64 -11.83 -2.46 -17.18
N GLU A 65 -12.47 -3.62 -17.03
CA GLU A 65 -13.88 -3.74 -16.68
C GLU A 65 -14.15 -4.76 -15.57
N THR A 66 -15.27 -4.56 -14.86
CA THR A 66 -15.72 -5.44 -13.77
C THR A 66 -16.14 -6.82 -14.27
N THR A 67 -16.51 -6.94 -15.55
CA THR A 67 -16.88 -8.19 -16.24
C THR A 67 -15.71 -9.18 -16.34
N GLU A 68 -14.47 -8.70 -16.31
CA GLU A 68 -13.26 -9.53 -16.40
C GLU A 68 -12.90 -10.23 -15.07
N LEU A 69 -13.51 -9.81 -13.96
CA LEU A 69 -13.10 -10.22 -12.61
C LEU A 69 -13.17 -11.72 -12.36
N GLU A 70 -14.26 -12.37 -12.76
CA GLU A 70 -14.45 -13.82 -12.53
C GLU A 70 -13.35 -14.62 -13.24
N ALA A 71 -13.01 -14.29 -14.48
CA ALA A 71 -11.94 -14.96 -15.21
C ALA A 71 -10.57 -14.80 -14.53
N ILE A 72 -10.28 -13.61 -14.00
CA ILE A 72 -9.03 -13.36 -13.26
C ILE A 72 -8.98 -14.18 -11.95
N TRP A 73 -10.09 -14.25 -11.22
CA TRP A 73 -10.19 -15.02 -9.98
C TRP A 73 -10.10 -16.53 -10.21
N ASP A 74 -10.73 -17.04 -11.27
CA ASP A 74 -10.68 -18.45 -11.68
C ASP A 74 -9.25 -18.87 -12.06
N ALA A 75 -8.50 -17.95 -12.68
CA ALA A 75 -7.07 -18.12 -12.93
C ALA A 75 -6.18 -17.97 -11.67
N GLY A 76 -6.78 -17.73 -10.49
CA GLY A 76 -6.10 -17.63 -9.21
C GLY A 76 -5.39 -16.29 -8.95
N ASN A 77 -5.67 -15.27 -9.75
CA ASN A 77 -5.01 -13.97 -9.69
C ASN A 77 -5.84 -12.93 -8.93
N ILE A 78 -5.19 -11.83 -8.52
CA ILE A 78 -5.86 -10.61 -8.04
C ILE A 78 -6.15 -9.71 -9.25
N ALA A 79 -7.30 -9.05 -9.28
CA ALA A 79 -7.56 -8.02 -10.28
C ALA A 79 -7.19 -6.62 -9.76
N VAL A 80 -6.65 -5.76 -10.63
CA VAL A 80 -6.39 -4.34 -10.36
C VAL A 80 -7.14 -3.51 -11.40
N LEU A 81 -8.16 -2.78 -10.95
CA LEU A 81 -8.95 -1.86 -11.77
C LEU A 81 -8.42 -0.45 -11.63
N VAL A 82 -8.31 0.27 -12.75
CA VAL A 82 -8.08 1.72 -12.75
C VAL A 82 -9.42 2.41 -12.56
N ASP A 83 -9.74 2.75 -11.31
CA ASP A 83 -11.02 3.34 -10.90
C ASP A 83 -10.81 4.33 -9.75
N PRO A 84 -10.39 5.56 -10.05
CA PRO A 84 -10.04 6.57 -9.04
C PRO A 84 -11.25 7.02 -8.20
N GLN A 85 -12.48 6.74 -8.64
CA GLN A 85 -13.72 7.15 -7.97
C GLN A 85 -14.45 5.96 -7.31
N TRP A 86 -13.88 4.76 -7.39
CA TRP A 86 -14.46 3.51 -6.89
C TRP A 86 -15.88 3.23 -7.40
N ASN A 87 -16.21 3.69 -8.62
CA ASN A 87 -17.52 3.50 -9.21
C ASN A 87 -17.87 2.02 -9.42
N SER A 88 -16.87 1.15 -9.55
CA SER A 88 -17.00 -0.30 -9.67
C SER A 88 -17.70 -0.92 -8.45
N LEU A 89 -17.62 -0.30 -7.27
CA LEU A 89 -18.32 -0.76 -6.06
C LEU A 89 -19.85 -0.69 -6.19
N LYS A 90 -20.38 0.11 -7.12
CA LYS A 90 -21.83 0.17 -7.39
C LYS A 90 -22.30 -1.01 -8.26
N GLN A 91 -21.38 -1.63 -9.00
CA GLN A 91 -21.66 -2.74 -9.91
C GLN A 91 -21.38 -4.09 -9.25
N ILE A 92 -20.41 -4.13 -8.33
CA ILE A 92 -19.99 -5.34 -7.64
C ILE A 92 -20.46 -5.27 -6.19
N LYS A 93 -21.30 -6.23 -5.80
CA LYS A 93 -21.70 -6.39 -4.40
C LYS A 93 -20.57 -7.04 -3.61
N ALA A 94 -19.59 -6.23 -3.17
CA ALA A 94 -18.52 -6.69 -2.31
C ALA A 94 -19.06 -7.01 -0.90
N ASP A 95 -18.59 -8.12 -0.32
CA ASP A 95 -18.90 -8.47 1.07
C ASP A 95 -18.05 -7.64 2.04
N VAL A 96 -16.82 -7.31 1.61
CA VAL A 96 -15.83 -6.55 2.37
C VAL A 96 -15.23 -5.45 1.50
N VAL A 97 -15.18 -4.23 2.04
CA VAL A 97 -14.41 -3.11 1.49
C VAL A 97 -13.32 -2.72 2.47
N VAL A 98 -12.08 -2.67 2.01
CA VAL A 98 -10.92 -2.21 2.80
C VAL A 98 -10.41 -0.90 2.20
N ASP A 99 -10.47 0.19 2.95
CA ASP A 99 -9.82 1.44 2.56
C ASP A 99 -8.34 1.40 2.97
N ALA A 100 -7.49 1.08 2.00
CA ALA A 100 -6.05 0.95 2.15
C ALA A 100 -5.28 2.06 1.42
N ILE A 101 -5.89 3.23 1.23
CA ILE A 101 -5.27 4.40 0.59
C ILE A 101 -4.28 5.09 1.55
N LEU A 102 -4.55 5.02 2.86
CA LEU A 102 -3.81 5.74 3.92
C LEU A 102 -3.72 7.25 3.67
N ALA A 103 -4.82 7.86 3.20
CA ALA A 103 -4.92 9.30 2.99
C ALA A 103 -4.86 10.13 4.28
N LYS A 104 -5.00 9.49 5.45
CA LYS A 104 -5.07 10.10 6.80
C LYS A 104 -6.30 10.98 7.02
N THR A 105 -7.18 11.03 6.03
CA THR A 105 -8.48 11.67 6.03
C THR A 105 -9.43 10.77 5.23
N ASN A 106 -10.73 10.82 5.54
CA ASN A 106 -11.72 10.10 4.76
C ASN A 106 -11.96 10.81 3.42
N LEU A 107 -11.64 10.14 2.31
CA LEU A 107 -11.83 10.65 0.95
C LEU A 107 -13.22 10.34 0.36
N GLY A 108 -14.12 9.73 1.13
CA GLY A 108 -15.47 9.38 0.70
C GLY A 108 -15.87 7.93 0.93
N THR A 109 -15.05 7.16 1.66
CA THR A 109 -15.41 5.83 2.15
C THR A 109 -16.58 5.93 3.12
N ARG A 110 -17.56 5.05 2.95
CA ARG A 110 -18.77 5.02 3.75
C ARG A 110 -19.03 3.62 4.28
N LYS A 111 -19.65 3.57 5.45
CA LYS A 111 -19.94 2.32 6.16
C LYS A 111 -20.93 1.44 5.38
N ASP A 112 -21.72 2.03 4.48
CA ASP A 112 -22.73 1.34 3.68
C ASP A 112 -22.20 0.73 2.36
N GLU A 113 -20.90 0.82 2.07
CA GLU A 113 -20.32 0.28 0.83
C GLU A 113 -20.25 -1.26 0.80
N ALA A 114 -20.33 -1.93 1.95
CA ALA A 114 -20.34 -3.39 2.06
C ALA A 114 -20.85 -3.82 3.45
N SER A 115 -21.11 -5.12 3.62
CA SER A 115 -21.45 -5.71 4.92
C SER A 115 -20.36 -5.50 5.98
N LEU A 116 -19.09 -5.44 5.54
CA LEU A 116 -17.96 -5.06 6.38
C LEU A 116 -17.11 -4.01 5.65
N VAL A 117 -16.83 -2.90 6.33
CA VAL A 117 -16.01 -1.81 5.80
C VAL A 117 -14.91 -1.54 6.81
N ILE A 118 -13.65 -1.66 6.37
CA ILE A 118 -12.47 -1.57 7.24
C ILE A 118 -11.62 -0.38 6.79
N GLY A 119 -11.39 0.58 7.67
CA GLY A 119 -10.45 1.67 7.44
C GLY A 119 -9.04 1.29 7.92
N LEU A 120 -7.99 1.60 7.17
CA LEU A 120 -6.61 1.40 7.63
C LEU A 120 -6.00 2.72 8.14
N GLY A 121 -5.77 2.78 9.46
CA GLY A 121 -5.13 3.92 10.11
C GLY A 121 -6.07 5.11 10.34
N PRO A 122 -5.50 6.33 10.57
CA PRO A 122 -6.28 7.50 10.93
C PRO A 122 -7.10 8.06 9.77
N GLY A 123 -8.09 8.89 10.10
CA GLY A 123 -8.99 9.53 9.14
C GLY A 123 -10.42 8.98 9.14
N PHE A 124 -10.67 7.92 9.90
CA PHE A 124 -11.98 7.27 10.03
C PHE A 124 -12.44 7.22 11.48
N THR A 125 -13.76 7.12 11.68
CA THR A 125 -14.42 6.89 12.97
C THR A 125 -15.30 5.64 12.88
N VAL A 126 -15.10 4.69 13.79
CA VAL A 126 -15.93 3.48 13.87
C VAL A 126 -17.39 3.84 14.16
N GLY A 127 -18.31 3.16 13.48
CA GLY A 127 -19.75 3.38 13.61
C GLY A 127 -20.29 4.53 12.75
N LYS A 128 -19.43 5.49 12.37
CA LYS A 128 -19.77 6.58 11.45
C LYS A 128 -19.30 6.30 10.02
N ASP A 129 -17.99 6.17 9.84
CA ASP A 129 -17.36 6.04 8.51
C ASP A 129 -17.17 4.57 8.11
N VAL A 130 -16.84 3.72 9.09
CA VAL A 130 -16.45 2.32 8.87
C VAL A 130 -16.94 1.42 10.01
N HIS A 131 -16.91 0.11 9.80
CA HIS A 131 -17.27 -0.88 10.81
C HIS A 131 -16.13 -1.20 11.77
N ARG A 132 -14.90 -1.19 11.26
CA ARG A 132 -13.67 -1.45 12.01
C ARG A 132 -12.53 -0.59 11.48
N ILE A 133 -11.55 -0.30 12.32
CA ILE A 133 -10.29 0.32 11.90
C ILE A 133 -9.15 -0.60 12.29
N VAL A 134 -8.15 -0.75 11.42
CA VAL A 134 -6.90 -1.44 11.77
C VAL A 134 -5.80 -0.40 11.98
N GLU A 135 -5.15 -0.43 13.14
CA GLU A 135 -4.07 0.50 13.47
C GLU A 135 -2.84 0.27 12.57
N THR A 136 -2.26 1.35 12.06
CA THR A 136 -1.12 1.33 11.14
C THR A 136 0.12 2.04 11.70
N LYS A 137 0.02 2.72 12.84
CA LYS A 137 1.16 3.30 13.55
C LYS A 137 2.03 2.18 14.08
N ARG A 138 3.33 2.26 13.81
CA ARG A 138 4.31 1.32 14.37
C ARG A 138 4.37 1.49 15.89
N GLY A 139 4.39 0.39 16.61
CA GLY A 139 4.35 0.34 18.06
C GLY A 139 3.61 -0.89 18.55
N HIS A 140 3.26 -0.90 19.83
CA HIS A 140 2.55 -2.01 20.48
C HIS A 140 1.22 -2.36 19.78
N ASP A 141 0.50 -1.35 19.28
CA ASP A 141 -0.84 -1.55 18.71
C ASP A 141 -0.87 -1.77 17.21
N LEU A 142 0.29 -1.92 16.55
CA LEU A 142 0.35 -2.10 15.11
C LEU A 142 -0.44 -3.35 14.66
N GLY A 143 -1.45 -3.14 13.81
CA GLY A 143 -2.32 -4.21 13.32
C GLY A 143 -3.50 -4.55 14.21
N ARG A 144 -3.64 -3.89 15.38
CA ARG A 144 -4.79 -4.08 16.28
C ARG A 144 -6.09 -3.63 15.61
N VAL A 145 -7.14 -4.41 15.79
CA VAL A 145 -8.51 -4.05 15.39
C VAL A 145 -9.12 -3.11 16.43
N ILE A 146 -9.62 -1.97 15.96
CA ILE A 146 -10.30 -0.95 16.74
C ILE A 146 -11.80 -1.05 16.42
N GLU A 147 -12.60 -1.28 17.47
CA GLU A 147 -14.05 -1.45 17.37
C GLU A 147 -14.84 -0.24 17.89
N ASN A 148 -14.16 0.75 18.46
CA ASN A 148 -14.75 2.01 18.89
C ASN A 148 -13.72 3.16 18.77
N GLY A 149 -14.17 4.34 18.34
CA GLY A 149 -13.33 5.53 18.18
C GLY A 149 -12.55 5.56 16.86
N SER A 150 -11.30 6.00 16.93
CA SER A 150 -10.43 6.26 15.77
C SER A 150 -9.01 5.77 16.05
N ALA A 151 -8.24 5.48 14.98
CA ALA A 151 -6.82 5.17 15.09
C ALA A 151 -5.98 6.38 15.53
N ILE A 152 -4.75 6.10 15.96
CA ILE A 152 -3.80 7.12 16.37
C ILE A 152 -3.49 8.07 15.21
N ALA A 153 -3.55 9.37 15.48
CA ALA A 153 -3.27 10.41 14.51
C ALA A 153 -1.86 10.27 13.89
N ASN A 154 -1.74 10.65 12.62
CA ASN A 154 -0.46 10.60 11.91
C ASN A 154 0.58 11.52 12.58
N THR A 155 1.64 10.93 13.13
CA THR A 155 2.73 11.68 13.79
C THR A 155 3.67 12.37 12.81
N GLY A 156 3.67 11.99 11.53
CA GLY A 156 4.62 12.49 10.52
C GLY A 156 6.04 11.92 10.64
N ILE A 157 6.34 11.19 11.72
CA ILE A 157 7.67 10.63 12.00
C ILE A 157 7.75 9.19 11.46
N PRO A 158 8.70 8.87 10.57
CA PRO A 158 8.93 7.50 10.12
C PRO A 158 9.38 6.60 11.28
N GLY A 159 8.95 5.33 11.28
CA GLY A 159 9.46 4.37 12.27
C GLY A 159 10.96 4.08 12.10
N SER A 160 11.62 3.81 13.22
CA SER A 160 13.04 3.49 13.29
C SER A 160 13.34 2.14 12.62
N VAL A 161 14.44 2.10 11.86
CA VAL A 161 15.05 0.90 11.31
C VAL A 161 16.54 0.98 11.60
N ASP A 162 17.04 0.10 12.45
CA ASP A 162 18.46 0.07 12.85
C ASP A 162 18.96 1.42 13.41
N GLY A 163 18.13 2.09 14.21
CA GLY A 163 18.43 3.41 14.77
C GLY A 163 18.04 4.60 13.88
N TYR A 164 17.93 4.41 12.56
CA TYR A 164 17.62 5.50 11.62
C TYR A 164 16.11 5.73 11.44
N THR A 165 15.68 6.99 11.32
CA THR A 165 14.26 7.35 11.15
C THR A 165 14.01 8.16 9.89
N THR A 166 14.42 9.41 9.86
CA THR A 166 14.15 10.36 8.77
C THR A 166 15.23 10.28 7.70
N GLU A 167 16.46 10.02 8.10
CA GLU A 167 17.68 9.94 7.28
C GLU A 167 17.59 8.83 6.23
N ARG A 168 16.78 7.79 6.51
CA ARG A 168 16.54 6.69 5.58
C ARG A 168 15.51 7.03 4.49
N VAL A 169 14.77 8.13 4.65
CA VAL A 169 13.70 8.53 3.74
C VAL A 169 14.25 9.52 2.73
N VAL A 170 14.41 9.07 1.49
CA VAL A 170 14.86 9.95 0.40
C VAL A 170 13.71 10.88 0.00
N ARG A 171 13.96 12.19 0.07
CA ARG A 171 12.98 13.24 -0.23
C ARG A 171 13.41 14.07 -1.42
N SER A 172 12.42 14.57 -2.16
CA SER A 172 12.69 15.49 -3.26
C SER A 172 13.25 16.80 -2.72
N PRO A 173 14.40 17.29 -3.24
CA PRO A 173 14.96 18.56 -2.84
C PRO A 173 14.16 19.73 -3.40
N ALA A 174 13.40 19.56 -4.49
CA ALA A 174 12.67 20.64 -5.16
C ALA A 174 11.32 20.17 -5.74
N ASP A 175 10.55 21.11 -6.27
CA ASP A 175 9.42 20.81 -7.14
C ASP A 175 9.96 20.53 -8.55
N GLY A 176 9.49 19.47 -9.23
CA GLY A 176 9.92 19.18 -10.58
C GLY A 176 9.69 17.73 -11.02
N ILE A 177 10.37 17.33 -12.07
CA ILE A 177 10.40 15.95 -12.56
C ILE A 177 11.59 15.23 -11.95
N PHE A 178 11.35 14.02 -11.43
CA PHE A 178 12.40 13.19 -10.86
C PHE A 178 13.09 12.34 -11.94
N THR A 179 14.33 12.69 -12.25
CA THR A 179 15.22 11.88 -13.09
C THR A 179 15.99 10.91 -12.21
N VAL A 180 15.87 9.61 -12.48
CA VAL A 180 16.44 8.54 -11.66
C VAL A 180 17.78 8.07 -12.23
N TYR A 181 18.81 7.92 -11.39
CA TYR A 181 20.12 7.35 -11.76
C TYR A 181 20.41 6.00 -11.08
N SER A 182 19.69 5.66 -10.01
CA SER A 182 19.82 4.39 -9.29
C SER A 182 18.56 3.54 -9.36
N SER A 183 18.67 2.27 -8.98
CA SER A 183 17.58 1.30 -8.96
C SER A 183 17.28 0.79 -7.55
N ILE A 184 16.05 0.29 -7.35
CA ILE A 184 15.75 -0.52 -6.16
C ILE A 184 16.69 -1.74 -6.17
N CYS A 185 17.28 -2.06 -5.01
CA CYS A 185 18.33 -3.05 -4.76
C CYS A 185 19.78 -2.55 -4.91
N ASP A 186 20.00 -1.32 -5.40
CA ASP A 186 21.36 -0.76 -5.42
C ASP A 186 21.85 -0.49 -4.00
N ILE A 187 23.14 -0.74 -3.78
CA ILE A 187 23.84 -0.38 -2.55
C ILE A 187 24.39 1.04 -2.70
N VAL A 188 24.13 1.88 -1.70
CA VAL A 188 24.56 3.28 -1.68
C VAL A 188 25.33 3.60 -0.41
N LYS A 189 26.16 4.63 -0.51
CA LYS A 189 26.88 5.28 0.59
C LYS A 189 26.42 6.74 0.72
N PRO A 190 26.62 7.37 1.90
CA PRO A 190 26.33 8.79 2.06
C PRO A 190 27.02 9.64 0.97
N GLY A 191 26.26 10.52 0.34
CA GLY A 191 26.74 11.38 -0.75
C GLY A 191 26.56 10.81 -2.16
N ASP A 192 26.25 9.52 -2.31
CA ASP A 192 25.94 8.94 -3.63
C ASP A 192 24.69 9.61 -4.23
N ILE A 193 24.75 9.93 -5.52
CA ILE A 193 23.65 10.59 -6.25
C ILE A 193 22.65 9.54 -6.72
N ILE A 194 21.44 9.57 -6.18
CA ILE A 194 20.33 8.67 -6.53
C ILE A 194 19.61 9.16 -7.80
N GLY A 195 19.60 10.46 -8.02
CA GLY A 195 18.91 11.10 -9.14
C GLY A 195 18.93 12.62 -9.02
N ARG A 196 18.08 13.31 -9.80
CA ARG A 196 17.95 14.77 -9.78
C ARG A 196 16.51 15.22 -9.89
N VAL A 197 16.22 16.39 -9.31
CA VAL A 197 14.94 17.10 -9.48
C VAL A 197 15.25 18.56 -9.75
N ALA A 198 14.74 19.09 -10.87
CA ALA A 198 14.98 20.49 -11.27
C ALA A 198 16.46 20.92 -11.27
N GLY A 199 17.37 19.99 -11.60
CA GLY A 199 18.81 20.23 -11.58
C GLY A 199 19.49 20.10 -10.22
N GLU A 200 18.74 19.92 -9.13
CA GLU A 200 19.29 19.64 -7.80
C GLU A 200 19.53 18.13 -7.61
N ASN A 201 20.63 17.76 -6.97
CA ASN A 201 20.96 16.35 -6.71
C ASN A 201 20.11 15.79 -5.56
N VAL A 202 19.61 14.58 -5.76
CA VAL A 202 19.05 13.74 -4.71
C VAL A 202 20.15 12.82 -4.22
N ASN A 203 20.67 13.05 -3.01
CA ASN A 203 21.77 12.26 -2.45
C ASN A 203 21.26 11.25 -1.42
N ALA A 204 21.97 10.14 -1.26
CA ALA A 204 21.82 9.25 -0.12
C ALA A 204 22.40 9.92 1.14
N GLU A 205 21.63 9.95 2.23
CA GLU A 205 22.11 10.47 3.54
C GLU A 205 22.77 9.38 4.40
N ILE A 206 22.44 8.11 4.13
CA ILE A 206 22.94 6.95 4.88
C ILE A 206 23.43 5.87 3.93
N ALA A 207 24.30 4.99 4.43
CA ALA A 207 24.65 3.76 3.74
C ALA A 207 23.51 2.74 3.82
N GLY A 208 23.37 1.89 2.80
CA GLY A 208 22.41 0.80 2.83
C GLY A 208 21.98 0.36 1.43
N VAL A 209 20.84 -0.31 1.36
CA VAL A 209 20.21 -0.70 0.09
C VAL A 209 19.04 0.23 -0.22
N ILE A 210 18.90 0.71 -1.45
CA ILE A 210 17.69 1.39 -1.91
C ILE A 210 16.56 0.36 -1.93
N ARG A 211 15.72 0.39 -0.89
CA ARG A 211 14.60 -0.55 -0.70
C ARG A 211 13.33 -0.08 -1.40
N GLY A 212 13.24 1.21 -1.69
CA GLY A 212 12.18 1.76 -2.50
C GLY A 212 12.62 3.03 -3.22
N LEU A 213 12.05 3.24 -4.39
CA LEU A 213 12.25 4.38 -5.26
C LEU A 213 11.03 4.52 -6.16
N ILE A 214 10.47 5.71 -6.26
CA ILE A 214 9.35 5.97 -7.17
C ILE A 214 9.77 5.78 -8.64
N ARG A 215 8.82 5.78 -9.57
CA ARG A 215 9.13 5.69 -11.00
C ARG A 215 9.91 6.92 -11.48
N PRO A 216 10.77 6.75 -12.50
CA PRO A 216 11.34 7.89 -13.20
C PRO A 216 10.23 8.76 -13.80
N ASP A 217 10.56 10.02 -14.05
CA ASP A 217 9.72 11.00 -14.74
C ASP A 217 8.42 11.38 -14.03
N CYS A 218 8.28 10.98 -12.75
CA CYS A 218 7.19 11.43 -11.90
C CYS A 218 7.37 12.90 -11.52
N LYS A 219 6.25 13.65 -11.53
CA LYS A 219 6.19 14.98 -10.94
C LYS A 219 6.18 14.85 -9.42
N VAL A 220 7.09 15.57 -8.77
CA VAL A 220 7.29 15.56 -7.32
C VAL A 220 7.28 16.98 -6.78
N THR A 221 6.96 17.11 -5.49
CA THR A 221 7.05 18.37 -4.74
C THR A 221 8.19 18.30 -3.72
N ARG A 222 8.73 19.46 -3.33
CA ARG A 222 9.77 19.58 -2.31
C ARG A 222 9.33 18.86 -1.04
N GLY A 223 10.22 18.00 -0.51
CA GLY A 223 9.96 17.20 0.69
C GLY A 223 9.12 15.94 0.45
N MET A 224 8.55 15.73 -0.75
CA MET A 224 7.84 14.51 -1.10
C MET A 224 8.78 13.31 -0.94
N LYS A 225 8.27 12.21 -0.35
CA LYS A 225 9.02 10.96 -0.26
C LYS A 225 9.14 10.34 -1.66
N ILE A 226 10.38 10.21 -2.14
CA ILE A 226 10.69 9.65 -3.46
C ILE A 226 11.47 8.33 -3.36
N GLY A 227 12.03 8.01 -2.19
CA GLY A 227 12.74 6.75 -1.96
C GLY A 227 12.82 6.36 -0.49
N ASP A 228 13.41 5.20 -0.23
CA ASP A 228 13.62 4.63 1.09
C ASP A 228 14.89 3.75 1.05
N ILE A 229 15.85 4.05 1.91
CA ILE A 229 17.09 3.26 2.08
C ILE A 229 16.90 2.38 3.32
N ASP A 230 17.29 1.11 3.24
CA ASP A 230 17.33 0.21 4.39
C ASP A 230 18.80 0.03 4.84
N PRO A 231 19.18 0.55 6.03
CA PRO A 231 20.56 0.57 6.49
C PRO A 231 21.15 -0.83 6.70
N ARG A 232 20.29 -1.84 6.88
CA ARG A 232 20.70 -3.23 7.08
C ARG A 232 21.26 -3.90 5.82
N ALA A 233 21.20 -3.20 4.67
CA ALA A 233 21.77 -3.62 3.38
C ALA A 233 21.34 -5.02 2.88
N ASP A 234 20.20 -5.54 3.34
CA ASP A 234 19.67 -6.85 2.93
C ASP A 234 18.74 -6.70 1.71
N VAL A 235 19.29 -6.93 0.53
CA VAL A 235 18.59 -6.85 -0.77
C VAL A 235 17.32 -7.71 -0.81
N ARG A 236 17.27 -8.83 -0.09
CA ARG A 236 16.08 -9.71 -0.07
C ARG A 236 14.85 -8.97 0.46
N LYS A 237 15.04 -7.97 1.33
CA LYS A 237 13.94 -7.16 1.90
C LYS A 237 13.30 -6.20 0.88
N CYS A 238 13.92 -6.00 -0.28
CA CYS A 238 13.32 -5.30 -1.41
C CYS A 238 12.12 -6.06 -1.98
N PHE A 239 12.13 -7.40 -1.89
CA PHE A 239 11.16 -8.30 -2.52
C PHE A 239 10.14 -8.91 -1.54
N SER A 240 10.24 -8.58 -0.25
CA SER A 240 9.33 -9.08 0.78
C SER A 240 8.37 -8.00 1.28
N VAL A 241 7.11 -8.37 1.47
CA VAL A 241 6.11 -7.51 2.14
C VAL A 241 6.65 -7.06 3.50
N SER A 242 6.42 -5.79 3.88
CA SER A 242 6.93 -5.30 5.18
C SER A 242 6.26 -6.01 6.35
N ASP A 243 6.96 -6.05 7.48
CA ASP A 243 6.40 -6.36 8.79
C ASP A 243 5.11 -5.57 9.06
N LYS A 244 5.11 -4.26 8.80
CA LYS A 244 3.94 -3.39 8.96
C LYS A 244 2.77 -3.83 8.08
N ALA A 245 3.00 -4.03 6.79
CA ALA A 245 1.93 -4.44 5.88
C ALA A 245 1.39 -5.84 6.23
N ARG A 246 2.26 -6.76 6.71
CA ARG A 246 1.84 -8.06 7.24
C ARG A 246 0.99 -7.94 8.50
N SER A 247 1.38 -7.11 9.47
CA SER A 247 0.60 -6.92 10.70
C SER A 247 -0.75 -6.29 10.41
N VAL A 248 -0.80 -5.27 9.56
CA VAL A 248 -2.05 -4.62 9.14
C VAL A 248 -2.95 -5.62 8.39
N GLY A 249 -2.40 -6.43 7.49
CA GLY A 249 -3.15 -7.52 6.85
C GLY A 249 -3.69 -8.54 7.85
N GLY A 250 -2.99 -8.78 8.97
CA GLY A 250 -3.46 -9.63 10.05
C GLY A 250 -4.72 -9.07 10.72
N GLY A 251 -4.74 -7.78 11.06
CA GLY A 251 -5.92 -7.13 11.61
C GLY A 251 -7.11 -7.09 10.64
N VAL A 252 -6.85 -6.94 9.34
CA VAL A 252 -7.90 -7.06 8.31
C VAL A 252 -8.48 -8.48 8.29
N LEU A 253 -7.61 -9.50 8.28
CA LEU A 253 -8.04 -10.90 8.34
C LEU A 253 -8.85 -11.20 9.60
N GLU A 254 -8.40 -10.74 10.77
CA GLU A 254 -9.10 -10.85 12.05
C GLU A 254 -10.49 -10.22 11.97
N SER A 255 -10.60 -9.00 11.43
CA SER A 255 -11.88 -8.29 11.27
C SER A 255 -12.86 -9.06 10.38
N ILE A 256 -12.37 -9.68 9.30
CA ILE A 256 -13.19 -10.49 8.40
C ILE A 256 -13.67 -11.76 9.10
N LEU A 257 -12.76 -12.49 9.75
CA LEU A 257 -13.12 -13.73 10.43
C LEU A 257 -14.08 -13.46 11.59
N ALA A 258 -13.84 -12.43 12.41
CA ALA A 258 -14.74 -12.08 13.51
C ALA A 258 -16.16 -11.72 13.04
N MET A 259 -16.31 -11.12 11.86
CA MET A 259 -17.63 -10.76 11.31
C MET A 259 -18.38 -11.94 10.66
N PHE A 260 -17.64 -12.86 10.02
CA PHE A 260 -18.24 -13.89 9.16
C PHE A 260 -18.09 -15.33 9.67
N CYS A 261 -17.26 -15.59 10.69
CA CYS A 261 -17.10 -16.92 11.27
C CYS A 261 -18.23 -17.33 12.22
N ASP A 262 -19.00 -16.40 12.79
CA ASP A 262 -20.20 -16.74 13.58
C ASP A 262 -21.35 -17.33 12.72
N ASN A 263 -21.14 -17.43 11.39
CA ASN A 263 -22.04 -18.04 10.42
C ASN A 263 -21.46 -19.32 9.76
N LEU A 264 -20.40 -19.92 10.33
CA LEU A 264 -19.80 -21.19 9.88
C LEU A 264 -20.13 -22.36 10.80
#